data_AF-A0A815A3Y8-F1
#
_entry.id   AF-A0A815A3Y8-F1
#
_cell.length_a   1.000
_cell.length_b   1.000
_cell.length_c   1.000
_cell.angle_alpha   90.00
_cell.angle_beta   90.00
_cell.angle_gamma   90.00
#
_symmetry.space_group_name_H-M   'P 1'
#
loop_
_entity.id
_entity.type
_entity.pdbx_description
1 polymer ?
#
loop_
_entity_poly.entity_id
_entity_poly.type
_entity_poly.pdbx_seq_one_letter_code
_entity_poly.pdbx_strand_id
1 'polypeptide(L)'
;MAKQCPNCNTANSLVQIVSRACDGNYMIYPNGQESNGYLPNIAGLCDSDGLSIEICIACGQLNGLDRIALKEKLSKQSYDEE
;
A
#
# COMPACT_ATOMS: atom_id res chain seq x y z
N MET A 1 -16.19 -11.38 12.78
CA MET A 1 -15.13 -11.54 13.79
C MET A 1 -14.37 -10.24 13.88
N ALA A 2 -14.10 -9.74 15.09
CA ALA A 2 -13.32 -8.53 15.32
C ALA A 2 -11.88 -8.75 14.81
N LYS A 3 -11.43 -7.95 13.83
CA LYS A 3 -10.02 -8.00 13.41
C LYS A 3 -9.16 -7.32 14.50
N GLN A 4 -8.14 -8.03 14.97
CA GLN A 4 -7.12 -7.49 15.87
C GLN A 4 -5.91 -7.01 15.06
N CYS A 5 -5.29 -5.92 15.50
CA CYS A 5 -4.04 -5.47 14.92
C CYS A 5 -2.91 -6.47 15.27
N PRO A 6 -2.19 -7.04 14.30
CA PRO A 6 -1.11 -8.00 14.58
C PRO A 6 0.11 -7.37 15.28
N ASN A 7 0.25 -6.03 15.23
CA ASN A 7 1.37 -5.34 15.84
C ASN A 7 1.14 -4.98 17.31
N CYS A 8 -0.05 -4.48 17.67
CA CYS A 8 -0.34 -4.01 19.03
C CYS A 8 -1.42 -4.81 19.77
N ASN A 9 -1.99 -5.83 19.12
CA ASN A 9 -3.06 -6.70 19.65
C ASN A 9 -4.36 -6.00 20.08
N THR A 10 -4.49 -4.70 19.83
CA THR A 10 -5.74 -3.98 20.07
C THR A 10 -6.85 -4.54 19.17
N ALA A 11 -7.99 -4.87 19.79
CA ALA A 11 -9.17 -5.35 19.09
C ALA A 11 -9.95 -4.20 18.47
N ASN A 12 -10.57 -4.44 17.30
CA ASN A 12 -11.41 -3.46 16.60
C ASN A 12 -10.70 -2.12 16.28
N SER A 13 -9.38 -2.15 16.11
CA SER A 13 -8.57 -0.96 15.83
C SER A 13 -8.21 -0.81 14.36
N LEU A 14 -8.65 -1.71 13.48
CA LEU A 14 -8.31 -1.67 12.06
C LEU A 14 -9.39 -0.93 11.26
N VAL A 15 -8.98 0.10 10.52
CA VAL A 15 -9.82 0.89 9.62
C VAL A 15 -9.31 0.71 8.20
N GLN A 16 -10.21 0.35 7.29
CA GLN A 16 -9.90 0.26 5.86
C GLN A 16 -10.17 1.59 5.17
N ILE A 17 -9.19 2.10 4.43
CA ILE A 17 -9.31 3.28 3.57
C ILE A 17 -9.19 2.82 2.12
N VAL A 18 -10.19 3.17 1.30
CA VAL A 18 -10.26 2.79 -0.10
C VAL A 18 -10.33 4.04 -0.97
N SER A 19 -9.43 4.15 -1.94
CA SER A 19 -9.48 5.12 -3.02
C SER A 19 -9.64 4.37 -4.34
N ARG A 20 -10.81 4.51 -4.96
CA ARG A 20 -11.17 3.82 -6.20
C ARG A 20 -10.64 4.54 -7.44
N ALA A 21 -9.33 4.76 -7.47
CA ALA A 21 -8.63 5.42 -8.57
C ALA A 21 -7.45 4.55 -8.99
N CYS A 22 -7.64 3.74 -10.03
CA CYS A 22 -6.58 2.89 -10.56
C CYS A 22 -5.56 3.67 -11.38
N ASP A 23 -5.93 4.83 -11.95
CA ASP A 23 -5.12 5.69 -12.81
C ASP A 23 -4.96 7.11 -12.24
N GLY A 24 -4.10 7.92 -12.87
CA GLY A 24 -3.80 9.29 -12.41
C GLY A 24 -3.08 9.37 -11.06
N ASN A 25 -2.47 8.26 -10.62
CA ASN A 25 -1.72 8.20 -9.38
C ASN A 25 -0.33 8.79 -9.57
N TYR A 26 0.16 9.48 -8.55
CA TYR A 26 1.50 10.06 -8.52
C TYR A 26 2.35 9.40 -7.44
N MET A 27 3.54 8.96 -7.81
CA MET A 27 4.47 8.25 -6.95
C MET A 27 5.83 8.94 -6.94
N ILE A 28 6.42 9.11 -5.76
CA ILE A 28 7.79 9.60 -5.57
C ILE A 28 8.60 8.48 -4.93
N TYR A 29 9.68 8.07 -5.59
CA TYR A 29 10.55 6.99 -5.16
C TYR A 29 11.66 7.52 -4.23
N PRO A 30 12.30 6.65 -3.41
CA PRO A 30 13.34 7.08 -2.47
C PRO A 30 14.58 7.73 -3.13
N ASN A 31 14.81 7.46 -4.41
CA ASN A 31 15.87 8.07 -5.21
C ASN A 31 15.46 9.43 -5.81
N GLY A 32 14.25 9.91 -5.53
CA GLY A 32 13.71 11.17 -6.06
C GLY A 32 13.08 11.06 -7.45
N GLN A 33 13.05 9.87 -8.07
CA GLN A 33 12.28 9.68 -9.30
C GLN A 33 10.79 9.86 -9.04
N GLU A 34 10.09 10.33 -10.05
CA GLU A 34 8.65 10.61 -10.01
C GLU A 34 7.98 9.78 -11.11
N SER A 35 6.83 9.19 -10.81
CA SER A 35 6.03 8.46 -11.79
C SER A 35 4.57 8.84 -11.70
N ASN A 36 3.91 8.91 -12.85
CA ASN A 36 2.50 9.19 -13.00
C ASN A 36 1.84 8.05 -13.78
N GLY A 37 0.68 7.57 -13.32
CA GLY A 37 -0.11 6.61 -14.09
C GLY A 37 -0.86 5.61 -13.23
N TYR A 38 -0.81 4.35 -13.65
CA TYR A 38 -1.51 3.28 -12.96
C TYR A 38 -0.79 2.91 -11.65
N LEU A 39 -1.59 2.68 -10.61
CA LEU A 39 -1.05 2.15 -9.35
C LEU A 39 -0.53 0.71 -9.60
N PRO A 40 0.75 0.41 -9.33
CA PRO A 40 1.23 -0.95 -9.39
C PRO A 40 0.44 -1.79 -8.40
N ASN A 41 -0.05 -2.95 -8.84
CA ASN A 41 -0.79 -3.85 -7.96
C ASN A 41 0.13 -4.32 -6.81
N ILE A 42 -0.01 -3.76 -5.62
CA ILE A 42 0.80 -4.11 -4.46
C ILE A 42 -0.09 -4.81 -3.43
N ALA A 43 0.31 -6.02 -3.05
CA ALA A 43 -0.40 -6.79 -2.03
C ALA A 43 -0.46 -6.02 -0.69
N GLY A 44 -1.67 -5.87 -0.16
CA GLY A 44 -1.91 -5.11 1.07
C GLY A 44 -1.99 -3.59 0.92
N LEU A 45 -1.82 -3.07 -0.30
CA LEU A 45 -2.07 -1.66 -0.63
C LEU A 45 -3.10 -1.47 -1.74
N CYS A 46 -3.34 -2.49 -2.56
CA CYS A 46 -4.25 -2.41 -3.70
C CYS A 46 -5.43 -3.37 -3.56
N ASP A 47 -6.57 -2.96 -4.09
CA ASP A 47 -7.70 -3.82 -4.42
C ASP A 47 -7.96 -3.75 -5.94
N SER A 48 -8.97 -4.45 -6.43
CA SER A 48 -9.36 -4.54 -7.84
C SER A 48 -9.48 -3.21 -8.60
N ASP A 49 -9.71 -2.09 -7.91
CA ASP A 49 -9.97 -0.79 -8.52
C ASP A 49 -9.23 0.39 -7.85
N GLY A 50 -8.02 0.18 -7.35
CA GLY A 50 -7.18 1.25 -6.81
C GLY A 50 -6.55 0.93 -5.45
N LEU A 51 -6.38 1.95 -4.62
CA LEU A 51 -5.73 1.82 -3.31
C LEU A 51 -6.72 1.29 -2.26
N SER A 52 -6.34 0.25 -1.53
CA SER A 52 -7.02 -0.22 -0.33
C SER A 52 -5.99 -0.52 0.74
N ILE A 53 -5.96 0.31 1.78
CA ILE A 53 -5.06 0.16 2.93
C ILE A 53 -5.86 -0.10 4.20
N GLU A 54 -5.33 -0.92 5.10
CA GLU A 54 -5.90 -1.11 6.44
C GLU A 54 -4.94 -0.53 7.47
N ILE A 55 -5.36 0.49 8.21
CA ILE A 55 -4.55 1.18 9.23
C ILE A 55 -5.07 0.83 10.62
N CYS A 56 -4.15 0.56 11.55
CA CYS A 56 -4.49 0.47 12.95
C CYS A 56 -4.57 1.85 13.61
N ILE A 57 -5.76 2.29 14.04
CA ILE A 57 -5.95 3.59 14.71
C ILE A 57 -5.29 3.67 16.10
N ALA A 58 -4.92 2.52 16.69
CA ALA A 58 -4.24 2.49 17.99
C ALA A 58 -2.71 2.68 17.90
N CYS A 59 -2.06 2.21 16.83
CA CYS A 59 -0.59 2.21 16.73
C CYS A 59 -0.07 2.77 15.39
N GLY A 60 -0.95 3.15 14.47
CA GLY A 60 -0.62 3.73 13.17
C GLY A 60 -0.06 2.76 12.13
N GLN A 61 0.12 1.48 12.46
CA GLN A 61 0.68 0.50 11.52
C GLN A 61 -0.31 0.13 10.41
N LEU A 62 0.22 -0.02 9.20
CA LEU A 62 -0.48 -0.62 8.08
C LEU A 62 -0.56 -2.14 8.28
N ASN A 63 -1.75 -2.69 8.17
CA ASN A 63 -1.98 -4.13 8.21
C ASN A 63 -2.00 -4.72 6.80
N GLY A 64 -1.40 -5.90 6.64
CA GLY A 64 -1.38 -6.63 5.37
C GLY A 64 -0.36 -6.15 4.34
N LEU A 65 0.37 -5.05 4.60
CA LEU A 65 1.42 -4.55 3.72
C LEU A 65 2.58 -5.56 3.62
N ASP A 66 2.74 -6.15 2.44
CA ASP A 66 3.90 -6.97 2.14
C ASP A 66 5.08 -6.09 1.70
N ARG A 67 5.97 -5.80 2.65
CA ARG A 67 7.16 -4.98 2.44
C ARG A 67 8.17 -5.63 1.49
N ILE A 68 8.17 -6.96 1.35
CA ILE A 68 9.08 -7.68 0.46
C ILE A 68 8.55 -7.55 -0.96
N ALA A 69 7.28 -7.89 -1.18
CA ALA A 69 6.64 -7.76 -2.49
C ALA A 69 6.63 -6.30 -2.99
N LEU A 70 6.41 -5.33 -2.10
CA LEU A 70 6.52 -3.91 -2.43
C LEU A 70 7.92 -3.56 -2.92
N LYS A 71 8.97 -3.96 -2.20
CA LYS A 71 10.36 -3.70 -2.60
C LYS A 71 10.71 -4.33 -3.94
N GLU A 72 10.26 -5.57 -4.18
CA GLU A 72 10.50 -6.27 -5.45
C GLU A 72 9.77 -5.64 -6.63
N LYS A 73 8.56 -5.10 -6.43
CA LYS A 73 7.82 -4.40 -7.50
C LYS A 73 8.42 -3.03 -7.80
N LEU A 74 8.77 -2.27 -6.77
CA LEU A 74 9.37 -0.95 -6.95
C LEU A 74 10.78 -1.04 -7.53
N SER A 75 11.58 -2.06 -7.17
CA SER A 75 12.90 -2.24 -7.76
C SER A 75 12.81 -2.52 -9.26
N LYS A 76 11.85 -3.33 -9.71
CA LYS A 76 11.64 -3.57 -11.15
C LYS A 76 11.23 -2.31 -11.90
N GLN A 77 10.38 -1.46 -11.31
CA GLN A 77 9.96 -0.21 -11.93
C GLN A 77 11.07 0.85 -12.04
N SER A 78 12.03 0.89 -11.11
CA SER A 78 13.13 1.87 -11.16
C SER A 78 14.24 1.57 -12.17
N TYR A 79 14.18 0.42 -12.88
CA TYR A 79 15.20 0.00 -13.84
C TYR A 79 14.69 -0.19 -15.28
N ASP A 80 13.39 0.01 -15.53
CA ASP A 80 12.76 -0.18 -16.85
C ASP A 80 12.34 1.16 -17.52
N GLU A 81 13.04 2.25 -17.21
CA GLU A 81 13.03 3.45 -18.06
C GLU A 81 14.34 3.44 -18.89
N GLU A 82 14.22 2.95 -20.12
CA GLU A 82 15.23 3.08 -21.21
C GLU A 82 15.63 4.54 -21.47
#